data_AF-A0A7V4N229-F1
#
_entry.id   AF-A0A7V4N229-F1
#
_cell.length_a   1.000
_cell.length_b   1.000
_cell.length_c   1.000
_cell.angle_alpha   90.00
_cell.angle_beta   90.00
_cell.angle_gamma   90.00
#
_symmetry.space_group_name_H-M   'P 1'
#
loop_
_entity.id
_entity.type
_entity.pdbx_description
1 polymer ?
#
loop_
_entity_poly.entity_id
_entity_poly.type
_entity_poly.pdbx_seq_one_letter_code
_entity_poly.pdbx_strand_id
1 'polypeptide(L)'
;MVQDKLLNIKDASIWASNYTGKKVTPSNITYLVQYGRIQKHGKNGNLFVSVDDLKKYYNSFNGKRELLWKEQLGEDLNWALSFEQYKEAETTKHVHRLHPYKGKFIPQLVEYFLDNHTDNFKKEIYFKKGDIVLDPFCGSGTTLVQA
;
A
#
# COMPACT_ATOMS: atom_id res chain seq x y z
N MET A 1 -27.94 -20.47 -11.04
CA MET A 1 -27.37 -19.12 -10.92
C MET A 1 -26.99 -18.92 -9.47
N VAL A 2 -25.71 -18.78 -9.15
CA VAL A 2 -25.29 -18.53 -7.75
C VAL A 2 -25.68 -17.09 -7.43
N GLN A 3 -26.52 -16.90 -6.43
CA GLN A 3 -26.96 -15.58 -6.00
C GLN A 3 -25.78 -14.88 -5.32
N ASP A 4 -25.28 -13.81 -5.93
CA ASP A 4 -24.19 -13.02 -5.37
C ASP A 4 -24.63 -12.38 -4.06
N LYS A 5 -23.87 -12.64 -3.00
CA LYS A 5 -24.24 -12.25 -1.63
C LYS A 5 -23.83 -10.80 -1.41
N LEU A 6 -24.81 -9.95 -1.11
CA LEU A 6 -24.58 -8.56 -0.74
C LEU A 6 -24.37 -8.43 0.77
N LEU A 7 -23.33 -7.71 1.17
CA LEU A 7 -22.98 -7.43 2.57
C LEU A 7 -23.00 -5.94 2.84
N ASN A 8 -23.44 -5.53 4.03
CA ASN A 8 -23.20 -4.17 4.50
C ASN A 8 -21.70 -3.96 4.80
N ILE A 9 -21.29 -2.71 5.00
CA ILE A 9 -19.88 -2.36 5.26
C ILE A 9 -19.26 -3.13 6.43
N LYS A 10 -20.01 -3.33 7.53
CA LYS A 10 -19.50 -3.99 8.73
C LYS A 10 -19.25 -5.48 8.46
N ASP A 11 -20.22 -6.17 7.89
CA ASP A 11 -20.12 -7.60 7.57
C ASP A 11 -19.09 -7.85 6.47
N ALA A 12 -18.99 -6.94 5.49
CA ALA A 12 -17.96 -6.97 4.48
C ALA A 12 -16.55 -6.86 5.07
N SER A 13 -16.34 -6.01 6.09
CA SER A 13 -15.05 -5.87 6.76
C SER A 13 -14.65 -7.13 7.54
N ILE A 14 -15.61 -7.79 8.19
CA ILE A 14 -15.39 -9.07 8.89
C ILE A 14 -15.08 -10.16 7.86
N TRP A 15 -15.89 -10.26 6.81
CA TRP A 15 -15.69 -11.24 5.75
C TRP A 15 -14.32 -11.08 5.09
N ALA A 16 -13.94 -9.84 4.73
CA ALA A 16 -12.65 -9.56 4.11
C ALA A 16 -11.47 -9.86 5.04
N SER A 17 -11.63 -9.62 6.35
CA SER A 17 -10.60 -9.96 7.32
C SER A 17 -10.34 -11.46 7.39
N ASN A 18 -11.42 -12.25 7.43
CA ASN A 18 -11.34 -13.70 7.43
C ASN A 18 -10.80 -14.24 6.09
N TYR A 19 -11.20 -13.65 4.98
CA TYR A 19 -10.78 -14.07 3.63
C TYR A 19 -9.29 -13.82 3.37
N THR A 20 -8.78 -12.68 3.82
CA THR A 20 -7.38 -12.27 3.56
C THR A 20 -6.41 -12.68 4.66
N GLY A 21 -6.89 -13.08 5.83
CA GLY A 21 -6.08 -13.27 7.03
C GLY A 21 -5.48 -11.96 7.60
N LYS A 22 -5.87 -10.80 7.07
CA LYS A 22 -5.38 -9.47 7.51
C LYS A 22 -6.53 -8.67 8.13
N LYS A 23 -6.24 -7.79 9.09
CA LYS A 23 -7.26 -6.91 9.68
C LYS A 23 -7.76 -5.87 8.66
N VAL A 24 -9.00 -6.02 8.19
CA VAL A 24 -9.74 -5.10 7.32
C VAL A 24 -10.82 -4.39 8.13
N THR A 25 -10.81 -3.05 8.14
CA THR A 25 -11.78 -2.24 8.89
C THR A 25 -12.95 -1.76 8.03
N PRO A 26 -14.08 -1.35 8.62
CA PRO A 26 -15.18 -0.68 7.91
C PRO A 26 -14.70 0.47 7.01
N SER A 27 -13.79 1.32 7.50
CA SER A 27 -13.20 2.42 6.73
C SER A 27 -12.41 1.95 5.51
N ASN A 28 -11.78 0.77 5.56
CA ASN A 28 -11.13 0.20 4.37
C ASN A 28 -12.16 -0.14 3.30
N ILE A 29 -13.29 -0.76 3.66
CA ILE A 29 -14.34 -1.08 2.68
C ILE A 29 -14.97 0.21 2.13
N THR A 30 -15.25 1.20 2.99
CA THR A 30 -15.74 2.51 2.56
C THR A 30 -14.77 3.18 1.58
N TYR A 31 -13.47 3.12 1.84
CA TYR A 31 -12.43 3.63 0.94
C TYR A 31 -12.49 2.94 -0.43
N LEU A 32 -12.61 1.61 -0.48
CA LEU A 32 -12.70 0.88 -1.75
C LEU A 32 -13.91 1.33 -2.58
N VAL A 33 -15.04 1.55 -1.93
CA VAL A 33 -16.25 2.03 -2.60
C VAL A 33 -16.11 3.49 -3.05
N GLN A 34 -15.60 4.38 -2.19
CA GLN A 34 -15.45 5.80 -2.46
C GLN A 34 -14.53 6.07 -3.66
N TYR A 35 -13.45 5.31 -3.78
CA TYR A 35 -12.50 5.42 -4.89
C TYR A 35 -12.82 4.51 -6.08
N GLY A 36 -14.04 3.95 -6.14
CA GLY A 36 -14.52 3.15 -7.27
C GLY A 36 -13.76 1.84 -7.51
N ARG A 37 -13.09 1.30 -6.48
CA ARG A 37 -12.38 0.02 -6.54
C ARG A 37 -13.34 -1.17 -6.46
N ILE A 38 -14.48 -0.99 -5.81
CA ILE A 38 -15.57 -1.96 -5.67
C ILE A 38 -16.89 -1.25 -5.93
N GLN A 39 -17.83 -1.93 -6.58
CA GLN A 39 -19.12 -1.34 -6.89
C GLN A 39 -19.99 -1.19 -5.64
N LYS A 40 -20.72 -0.08 -5.57
CA LYS A 40 -21.74 0.15 -4.56
C LYS A 40 -23.06 -0.44 -5.02
N HIS A 41 -23.72 -1.18 -4.13
CA HIS A 41 -25.07 -1.69 -4.33
C HIS A 41 -25.99 -1.12 -3.25
N GLY A 42 -27.18 -0.66 -3.64
CA GLY A 42 -28.18 -0.15 -2.69
C GLY A 42 -28.95 1.07 -3.19
N LYS A 43 -30.16 1.23 -2.66
CA LYS A 43 -31.04 2.40 -2.86
C LYS A 43 -31.39 2.97 -1.48
N ASN A 44 -31.63 4.28 -1.40
CA ASN A 44 -32.09 4.98 -0.18
C ASN A 44 -31.14 4.94 1.03
N GLY A 45 -29.85 5.21 0.82
CA GLY A 45 -28.88 5.42 1.92
C GLY A 45 -28.26 4.15 2.51
N ASN A 46 -28.83 2.97 2.24
CA ASN A 46 -28.21 1.70 2.63
C ASN A 46 -27.15 1.28 1.60
N LEU A 47 -25.92 1.07 2.08
CA LEU A 47 -24.77 0.74 1.24
C LEU A 47 -24.33 -0.71 1.45
N PHE A 48 -24.35 -1.46 0.34
CA PHE A 48 -23.94 -2.85 0.26
C PHE A 48 -22.84 -3.05 -0.78
N VAL A 49 -22.07 -4.12 -0.60
CA VAL A 49 -21.00 -4.54 -1.50
C VAL A 49 -21.16 -6.02 -1.82
N SER A 50 -20.83 -6.41 -3.04
CA SER A 50 -20.81 -7.80 -3.50
C SER A 50 -19.63 -8.56 -2.89
N VAL A 51 -19.89 -9.78 -2.44
CA VAL A 51 -18.83 -10.70 -2.00
C VAL A 51 -17.93 -11.09 -3.18
N ASP A 52 -18.49 -11.28 -4.37
CA ASP A 52 -17.70 -11.65 -5.54
C ASP A 52 -16.82 -10.49 -6.04
N ASP A 53 -17.27 -9.24 -5.92
CA ASP A 53 -16.42 -8.07 -6.17
C ASP A 53 -15.29 -7.96 -5.15
N LEU A 54 -15.57 -8.22 -3.86
CA LEU A 54 -14.54 -8.27 -2.83
C LEU A 54 -13.51 -9.38 -3.12
N LYS A 55 -13.95 -10.58 -3.50
CA LYS A 55 -13.04 -11.66 -3.92
C LYS A 55 -12.21 -11.25 -5.12
N LYS A 56 -12.81 -10.70 -6.18
CA LYS A 56 -12.10 -10.22 -7.37
C LYS A 56 -11.04 -9.19 -7.00
N TYR A 57 -11.41 -8.22 -6.17
CA TYR A 57 -10.50 -7.21 -5.67
C TYR A 57 -9.32 -7.88 -4.96
N TYR A 58 -9.53 -8.62 -3.87
CA TYR A 58 -8.42 -9.19 -3.09
C TYR A 58 -7.59 -10.26 -3.84
N ASN A 59 -8.22 -11.05 -4.73
CA ASN A 59 -7.50 -12.03 -5.55
C ASN A 59 -6.62 -11.39 -6.62
N SER A 60 -6.92 -10.16 -7.04
CA SER A 60 -6.03 -9.41 -7.95
C SER A 60 -4.71 -9.00 -7.28
N PHE A 61 -4.66 -8.97 -5.95
CA PHE A 61 -3.48 -8.54 -5.19
C PHE A 61 -2.64 -9.70 -4.62
N ASN A 62 -3.23 -10.85 -4.29
CA ASN A 62 -2.49 -11.94 -3.63
C ASN A 62 -1.52 -12.67 -4.59
N GLY A 63 -0.21 -12.50 -4.39
CA GLY A 63 0.87 -13.35 -4.94
C GLY A 63 1.18 -13.18 -6.42
N LYS A 64 0.22 -12.70 -7.22
CA LYS A 64 0.43 -12.45 -8.66
C LYS A 64 1.31 -11.25 -8.92
N ARG A 65 1.36 -10.26 -8.03
CA ARG A 65 2.11 -9.03 -8.28
C ARG A 65 3.62 -9.30 -8.33
N GLU A 66 4.20 -10.03 -7.39
CA GLU A 66 5.63 -10.33 -7.44
C GLU A 66 6.01 -11.04 -8.75
N LEU A 67 5.26 -12.09 -9.12
CA LEU A 67 5.50 -12.85 -10.35
C LEU A 67 5.31 -11.97 -11.61
N LEU A 68 4.20 -11.24 -11.71
CA LEU A 68 3.92 -10.34 -12.84
C LEU A 68 4.98 -9.25 -13.00
N TRP A 69 5.42 -8.64 -11.89
CA TRP A 69 6.40 -7.56 -11.94
C TRP A 69 7.80 -8.09 -12.21
N LYS A 70 8.16 -9.29 -11.73
CA LYS A 70 9.41 -9.98 -12.12
C LYS A 70 9.40 -10.38 -13.59
N GLU A 71 8.28 -10.84 -14.14
CA GLU A 71 8.14 -11.11 -15.57
C GLU A 71 8.29 -9.85 -16.43
N GLN A 72 7.79 -8.69 -15.95
CA GLN A 72 7.82 -7.43 -16.70
C GLN A 72 9.14 -6.66 -16.57
N LEU A 73 9.76 -6.65 -15.39
CA LEU A 73 10.94 -5.83 -15.08
C LEU A 73 12.23 -6.65 -14.96
N GLY A 74 12.14 -7.98 -14.96
CA GLY A 74 13.27 -8.90 -14.82
C GLY A 74 13.45 -9.44 -13.40
N GLU A 75 14.31 -10.45 -13.26
CA GLU A 75 14.58 -11.12 -12.00
C GLU A 75 15.40 -10.28 -11.00
N ASP A 76 16.04 -9.20 -11.46
CA ASP A 76 16.79 -8.26 -10.63
C ASP A 76 15.88 -7.39 -9.73
N LEU A 77 14.56 -7.50 -9.87
CA LEU A 77 13.61 -6.81 -9.02
C LEU A 77 13.69 -7.33 -7.58
N ASN A 78 14.25 -6.51 -6.68
CA ASN A 78 14.24 -6.79 -5.26
C ASN A 78 12.84 -6.55 -4.66
N TRP A 79 12.04 -7.62 -4.60
CA TRP A 79 10.69 -7.56 -4.05
C TRP A 79 10.64 -7.16 -2.56
N ALA A 80 11.71 -7.39 -1.80
CA ALA A 80 11.77 -6.99 -0.39
C ALA A 80 11.65 -5.47 -0.21
N LEU A 81 12.08 -4.70 -1.22
CA LEU A 81 11.99 -3.23 -1.26
C LEU A 81 10.66 -2.72 -1.84
N SER A 82 9.69 -3.61 -2.12
CA SER A 82 8.34 -3.20 -2.54
C SER A 82 7.50 -2.65 -1.39
N PHE A 83 7.84 -3.00 -0.14
CA PHE A 83 7.08 -2.65 1.07
C PHE A 83 5.59 -3.05 1.00
N GLU A 84 5.23 -4.03 0.18
CA GLU A 84 3.83 -4.45 -0.06
C GLU A 84 3.12 -4.95 1.22
N GLN A 85 3.89 -5.44 2.19
CA GLN A 85 3.38 -5.89 3.48
C GLN A 85 2.81 -4.74 4.34
N TYR A 86 3.26 -3.50 4.11
CA TYR A 86 2.87 -2.34 4.90
C TYR A 86 1.59 -1.69 4.36
N LYS A 87 0.74 -1.24 5.27
CA LYS A 87 -0.41 -0.39 4.94
C LYS A 87 0.08 0.99 4.53
N GLU A 88 -0.69 1.68 3.70
CA GLU A 88 -0.37 3.06 3.31
C GLU A 88 -0.20 3.99 4.54
N ALA A 89 -0.97 3.78 5.61
CA ALA A 89 -0.82 4.54 6.85
C ALA A 89 0.57 4.33 7.49
N GLU A 90 1.14 3.13 7.36
CA GLU A 90 2.49 2.81 7.86
C GLU A 90 3.55 3.39 6.92
N THR A 91 3.37 3.28 5.60
CA THR A 91 4.29 3.86 4.60
C THR A 91 4.20 5.39 4.50
N THR A 92 3.33 6.02 5.28
CA THR A 92 3.20 7.49 5.36
C THR A 92 3.39 8.04 6.78
N LYS A 93 3.95 7.24 7.71
CA LYS A 93 4.08 7.54 9.16
C LYS A 93 4.72 8.89 9.53
N HIS A 94 5.40 9.57 8.60
CA HIS A 94 6.06 10.87 8.83
C HIS A 94 5.72 11.94 7.80
N VAL A 95 4.71 11.71 6.96
CA VAL A 95 4.48 12.60 5.82
C VAL A 95 2.99 12.92 5.68
N HIS A 96 2.69 14.21 5.60
CA HIS A 96 1.33 14.70 5.48
C HIS A 96 0.62 14.16 4.23
N ARG A 97 -0.71 14.11 4.30
CA ARG A 97 -1.61 13.65 3.22
C ARG A 97 -2.48 14.79 2.66
N LEU A 98 -2.04 16.04 2.81
CA LEU A 98 -2.76 17.22 2.33
C LEU A 98 -3.19 17.09 0.86
N HIS A 99 -2.34 16.48 0.02
CA HIS A 99 -2.68 16.14 -1.35
C HIS A 99 -1.98 14.85 -1.79
N PRO A 100 -2.60 14.01 -2.65
CA PRO A 100 -1.91 12.88 -3.28
C PRO A 100 -0.68 13.35 -4.06
N TYR A 101 0.49 12.85 -3.71
CA TYR A 101 1.75 13.07 -4.41
C TYR A 101 2.35 11.72 -4.80
N LYS A 102 2.33 11.41 -6.12
CA LYS A 102 2.73 10.09 -6.64
C LYS A 102 4.23 9.82 -6.53
N GLY A 103 5.05 10.87 -6.44
CA GLY A 103 6.52 10.78 -6.29
C GLY A 103 6.99 10.77 -4.83
N LYS A 104 6.09 10.57 -3.86
CA LYS A 104 6.44 10.58 -2.44
C LYS A 104 7.26 9.35 -2.08
N PHE A 105 8.47 9.55 -1.55
CA PHE A 105 9.29 8.45 -1.04
C PHE A 105 8.62 7.78 0.17
N ILE A 106 8.77 6.45 0.23
CA ILE A 106 8.35 5.63 1.37
C ILE A 106 9.44 5.78 2.46
N PRO A 107 9.14 6.28 3.68
CA PRO A 107 10.14 6.49 4.73
C PRO A 107 10.95 5.24 5.08
N GLN A 108 10.33 4.07 4.99
CA GLN A 108 10.97 2.76 5.24
C GLN A 108 12.11 2.48 4.25
N LEU A 109 12.01 2.96 3.01
CA LEU A 109 13.10 2.81 2.03
C LEU A 109 14.30 3.67 2.43
N VAL A 110 14.06 4.88 2.95
CA VAL A 110 15.12 5.75 3.45
C VAL A 110 15.77 5.13 4.70
N GLU A 111 14.95 4.64 5.63
CA GLU A 111 15.39 3.95 6.85
C GLU A 111 16.27 2.73 6.51
N TYR A 112 15.87 1.93 5.50
CA TYR A 112 16.63 0.78 5.00
C TYR A 112 18.07 1.13 4.60
N PHE A 113 18.28 2.26 3.92
CA PHE A 113 19.62 2.68 3.50
C PHE A 113 20.43 3.36 4.61
N LEU A 114 19.77 4.08 5.53
CA LEU A 114 20.44 4.83 6.59
C LEU A 114 20.88 3.98 7.78
N ASP A 115 20.25 2.84 8.03
CA ASP A 115 20.61 2.00 9.17
C ASP A 115 21.88 1.15 8.93
N ASN A 116 22.22 0.31 9.90
CA ASN A 116 23.43 -0.50 9.88
C ASN A 116 23.22 -1.96 9.41
N HIS A 117 22.00 -2.37 9.01
CA HIS A 117 21.81 -3.76 8.59
C HIS A 117 22.36 -3.98 7.17
N THR A 118 22.71 -5.22 6.86
CA THR A 118 23.09 -5.68 5.51
C THR A 118 22.27 -6.89 5.14
N ASP A 119 22.12 -7.14 3.84
CA ASP A 119 21.38 -8.29 3.31
C ASP A 119 21.90 -8.71 1.92
N ASN A 120 21.10 -9.48 1.19
CA ASN A 120 21.46 -9.95 -0.15
C ASN A 120 21.57 -8.83 -1.20
N PHE A 121 21.05 -7.62 -0.92
CA PHE A 121 21.05 -6.46 -1.77
C PHE A 121 21.93 -5.33 -1.21
N LYS A 122 21.71 -4.91 0.03
CA LYS A 122 22.55 -3.96 0.75
C LYS A 122 23.79 -4.68 1.31
N LYS A 123 24.86 -4.71 0.52
CA LYS A 123 26.11 -5.45 0.83
C LYS A 123 26.99 -4.80 1.87
N GLU A 124 26.82 -3.51 2.12
CA GLU A 124 27.65 -2.73 3.01
C GLU A 124 26.84 -1.68 3.75
N ILE A 125 27.44 -1.12 4.80
CA ILE A 125 26.85 -0.04 5.59
C ILE A 125 27.27 1.28 4.93
N TYR A 126 26.30 2.02 4.39
CA TYR A 126 26.55 3.27 3.66
C TYR A 126 26.74 4.49 4.58
N PHE A 127 26.14 4.46 5.78
CA PHE A 127 26.17 5.57 6.72
C PHE A 127 26.54 5.08 8.11
N LYS A 128 27.31 5.89 8.84
CA LYS A 128 27.68 5.67 10.23
C LYS A 128 26.99 6.71 11.11
N LYS A 129 26.78 6.34 12.37
CA LYS A 129 26.26 7.29 13.36
C LYS A 129 27.18 8.51 13.45
N GLY A 130 26.61 9.69 13.23
CA GLY A 130 27.35 10.95 13.21
C GLY A 130 27.59 11.50 11.80
N ASP A 131 27.35 10.70 10.75
CA ASP A 131 27.40 11.19 9.37
C ASP A 131 26.29 12.22 9.12
N ILE A 132 26.60 13.19 8.25
CA ILE A 132 25.67 14.25 7.86
C ILE A 132 25.00 13.84 6.55
N VAL A 133 23.66 13.69 6.59
CA VAL A 133 22.84 13.46 5.40
C VAL A 133 22.38 14.81 4.86
N LEU A 134 22.80 15.15 3.64
CA LEU A 134 22.34 16.34 2.94
C LEU A 134 21.06 16.02 2.16
N ASP A 135 19.94 16.60 2.59
CA ASP A 135 18.67 16.52 1.87
C ASP A 135 18.25 17.91 1.35
N PRO A 136 18.74 18.31 0.17
CA PRO A 136 18.44 19.62 -0.40
C PRO A 136 16.97 19.76 -0.84
N PHE A 137 16.21 18.65 -0.86
CA PHE A 137 14.80 18.63 -1.28
C PHE A 137 13.83 18.52 -0.11
N CYS A 138 14.35 18.48 1.13
CA CYS A 138 13.59 18.36 2.37
C CYS A 138 12.52 17.25 2.31
N GLY A 139 12.84 16.11 1.68
CA GLY A 139 11.97 14.95 1.56
C GLY A 139 10.84 15.08 0.51
N SER A 140 10.74 16.21 -0.20
CA SER A 140 9.69 16.45 -1.20
C SER A 140 10.05 15.94 -2.61
N GLY A 141 11.33 15.65 -2.86
CA GLY A 141 11.84 15.30 -4.19
C GLY A 141 11.70 16.42 -5.22
N THR A 142 11.41 17.65 -4.79
CA THR A 142 11.29 18.84 -5.64
C THR A 142 12.30 19.88 -5.17
N THR A 143 13.04 20.49 -6.11
CA THR A 143 13.93 21.62 -5.82
C THR A 143 13.13 22.75 -5.20
N LEU A 144 13.58 23.29 -4.05
CA LEU A 144 12.99 24.49 -3.47
C LEU A 144 13.09 25.62 -4.50
N VAL A 145 11.94 26.14 -4.94
CA VAL A 145 11.86 27.19 -5.98
C VAL A 145 12.44 28.52 -5.50
N GLN A 146 12.68 28.66 -4.20
CA GLN A 146 13.34 29.82 -3.61
C GLN A 146 14.28 29.36 -2.48
N ALA A 147 15.50 29.88 -2.50
CA ALA A 147 16.54 29.69 -1.50
C ALA A 147 16.77 31.01 -0.73
#